data_AF-A0A7Y8AKK3-F1
#
_entry.id   AF-A0A7Y8AKK3-F1
#
_cell.length_a   1.000
_cell.length_b   1.000
_cell.length_c   1.000
_cell.angle_alpha   90.00
_cell.angle_beta   90.00
_cell.angle_gamma   90.00
#
_symmetry.space_group_name_H-M   'P 1'
#
loop_
_entity.id
_entity.type
_entity.pdbx_description
1 polymer ?
#
loop_
_entity_poly.entity_id
_entity_poly.type
_entity_poly.pdbx_seq_one_letter_code
_entity_poly.pdbx_strand_id
1 'polypeptide(L)'
;MTDNNVKKTRFTGLVQDESGQVRLKSDDVDDSELLNVSPQAKGDTFNGGGELQAKFEKLRAENSGLTSQLDAVSLLAAGLESGVLNPVEGDGAAARLHAALTGIQESTQRLAQSRDEAVDKVAQLQKQVDELLAQAEKTAQADAEAKEVSDLKVKLDAANVTYRANASKESLQKQVDELAK
;
A
#
# COMPACT_ATOMS: atom_id res chain seq x y z
N MET A 1 -66.76 34.11 -8.45
CA MET A 1 -66.66 33.31 -7.22
C MET A 1 -67.30 31.97 -7.53
N THR A 2 -66.52 30.90 -7.61
CA THR A 2 -66.97 29.55 -7.98
C THR A 2 -67.35 28.82 -6.70
N ASP A 3 -68.63 28.49 -6.55
CA ASP A 3 -69.14 27.76 -5.39
C ASP A 3 -68.67 26.31 -5.40
N ASN A 4 -67.89 25.96 -4.38
CA ASN A 4 -67.40 24.62 -4.12
C ASN A 4 -68.56 23.75 -3.65
N ASN A 5 -69.19 23.03 -4.58
CA ASN A 5 -70.33 22.17 -4.31
C ASN A 5 -69.85 20.83 -3.70
N VAL A 6 -69.45 20.87 -2.43
CA VAL A 6 -69.17 19.65 -1.66
C VAL A 6 -70.53 19.00 -1.39
N LYS A 7 -70.83 17.90 -2.09
CA LYS A 7 -71.98 17.04 -1.76
C LYS A 7 -71.81 16.55 -0.33
N LYS A 8 -72.47 17.21 0.63
CA LYS A 8 -72.59 16.72 2.01
C LYS A 8 -73.47 15.48 1.97
N THR A 9 -72.86 14.30 1.91
CA THR A 9 -73.52 13.05 2.27
C THR A 9 -73.96 13.18 3.73
N ARG A 10 -75.26 13.41 3.97
CA ARG A 10 -75.82 13.33 5.33
C ARG A 10 -75.81 11.87 5.73
N PHE A 11 -74.88 11.49 6.59
CA PHE A 11 -74.95 10.23 7.32
C PHE A 11 -76.10 10.33 8.32
N THR A 12 -77.23 9.70 8.02
CA THR A 12 -78.47 9.78 8.82
C THR A 12 -78.40 9.03 10.16
N GLY A 13 -77.36 8.22 10.33
CA GLY A 13 -77.10 7.43 11.53
C GLY A 13 -76.22 8.11 12.56
N LEU A 14 -76.01 9.44 12.53
CA LEU A 14 -75.22 10.16 13.52
C LEU A 14 -76.08 11.15 14.33
N VAL A 15 -75.78 11.29 15.63
CA VAL A 15 -76.36 12.24 16.60
C VAL A 15 -75.25 12.97 17.34
N GLN A 16 -75.47 14.23 17.68
CA GLN A 16 -74.53 15.04 18.46
C GLN A 16 -75.05 15.16 19.88
N ASP A 17 -74.23 14.81 20.88
CA ASP A 17 -74.59 14.98 22.28
C ASP A 17 -74.41 16.44 22.76
N GLU A 18 -74.85 16.72 23.99
CA GLU A 18 -74.83 18.06 24.59
C GLU A 18 -73.42 18.64 24.76
N SER A 19 -72.38 17.79 24.68
CA SER A 19 -70.97 18.21 24.69
C SER A 19 -70.43 18.54 23.30
N GLY A 20 -71.25 18.36 22.26
CA GLY A 20 -70.88 18.56 20.87
C GLY A 20 -70.23 17.34 20.23
N GLN A 21 -70.18 16.18 20.90
CA GLN A 21 -69.57 14.97 20.37
C GLN A 21 -70.57 14.22 19.46
N VAL A 22 -70.13 13.87 18.24
CA VAL A 22 -70.96 13.13 17.28
C VAL A 22 -70.80 11.63 17.48
N ARG A 23 -71.90 10.90 17.64
CA ARG A 23 -71.98 9.45 17.89
C ARG A 23 -72.98 8.80 16.93
N LEU A 24 -72.91 7.49 16.74
CA LEU A 24 -73.90 6.77 15.94
C LEU A 24 -75.22 6.68 16.72
N LYS A 25 -76.36 6.71 16.01
CA LYS A 25 -77.66 6.39 16.58
C LYS A 25 -77.64 4.93 17.00
N SER A 26 -77.79 4.67 18.28
CA SER A 26 -77.78 3.34 18.88
C SER A 26 -78.94 2.45 18.45
N ASP A 27 -80.00 3.03 17.89
CA ASP A 27 -81.24 2.30 17.60
C ASP A 27 -81.15 1.43 16.31
N ASP A 28 -80.10 1.60 15.50
CA ASP A 28 -79.91 0.90 14.22
C ASP A 28 -79.00 -0.34 14.32
N VAL A 29 -78.44 -0.66 15.50
CA VAL A 29 -77.56 -1.83 15.71
C VAL A 29 -77.97 -2.54 16.99
N ASP A 30 -78.39 -3.81 16.86
CA ASP A 30 -78.72 -4.66 18.00
C ASP A 30 -77.49 -4.81 18.91
N ASP A 31 -77.65 -4.69 20.24
CA ASP A 31 -76.56 -4.81 21.21
C ASP A 31 -75.80 -6.13 21.08
N SER A 32 -76.44 -7.17 20.52
CA SER A 32 -75.82 -8.46 20.21
C SER A 32 -74.90 -8.45 18.98
N GLU A 33 -75.03 -7.46 18.09
CA GLU A 33 -74.17 -7.22 16.92
C GLU A 33 -73.04 -6.22 17.21
N LEU A 34 -73.10 -5.53 18.36
CA LEU A 34 -72.00 -4.71 18.83
C LEU A 34 -70.83 -5.60 19.27
N LEU A 35 -69.73 -5.56 18.51
CA LEU A 35 -68.47 -6.11 18.95
C LEU A 35 -68.07 -5.40 20.25
N ASN A 36 -68.00 -6.16 21.34
CA ASN A 36 -67.54 -5.68 22.63
C ASN A 36 -66.02 -5.44 22.56
N VAL A 37 -65.62 -4.32 21.96
CA VAL A 37 -64.24 -3.88 21.91
C VAL A 37 -63.93 -3.25 23.26
N SER A 38 -62.99 -3.84 24.00
CA SER A 38 -62.43 -3.19 25.18
C SER A 38 -61.93 -1.80 24.76
N PRO A 39 -62.20 -0.74 25.56
CA PRO A 39 -61.65 0.57 25.24
C PRO A 39 -60.13 0.41 25.12
N GLN A 40 -59.60 0.75 23.94
CA GLN A 40 -58.15 0.82 23.77
C GLN A 40 -57.63 1.67 24.91
N ALA A 41 -56.76 1.09 25.73
CA ALA A 41 -56.11 1.81 26.81
C ALA A 41 -55.54 3.10 26.20
N LYS A 42 -55.90 4.25 26.78
CA LYS A 42 -55.16 5.51 26.57
C LYS A 42 -53.71 5.24 27.00
N GLY A 43 -52.89 4.72 26.11
CA GLY A 43 -51.60 4.15 26.48
C GLY A 43 -50.85 3.46 25.35
N ASP A 44 -51.56 2.88 24.36
CA ASP A 44 -50.88 2.41 23.15
C ASP A 44 -50.75 3.57 22.16
N THR A 45 -49.97 4.58 22.55
CA THR A 45 -49.33 5.46 21.58
C THR A 45 -48.63 4.57 20.58
N PHE A 46 -49.10 4.58 19.33
CA PHE A 46 -48.39 4.01 18.19
C PHE A 46 -46.97 4.58 18.17
N ASN A 47 -46.01 3.84 18.76
CA ASN A 47 -44.63 4.27 18.90
C ASN A 47 -43.82 4.10 17.60
N GLY A 48 -44.49 3.71 16.51
CA GLY A 48 -43.87 3.54 15.19
C GLY A 48 -43.22 4.83 14.69
N GLY A 49 -43.81 6.00 14.97
CA GLY A 49 -43.21 7.28 14.59
C GLY A 49 -41.84 7.54 15.23
N GLY A 50 -41.68 7.23 16.52
CA GLY A 50 -40.43 7.42 17.25
C GLY A 50 -39.33 6.44 16.83
N GLU A 51 -39.67 5.16 16.63
CA GLU A 51 -38.71 4.16 16.15
C GLU A 51 -38.25 4.41 14.72
N LEU A 52 -39.16 4.82 13.82
CA LEU A 52 -38.80 5.22 12.46
C LEU A 52 -37.91 6.46 12.49
N GLN A 53 -38.24 7.47 13.30
CA GLN A 53 -37.43 8.67 13.44
C GLN A 53 -36.02 8.36 13.96
N ALA A 54 -35.89 7.51 14.99
CA ALA A 54 -34.59 7.06 15.49
C ALA A 54 -33.78 6.30 14.43
N LYS A 55 -34.44 5.46 13.61
CA LYS A 55 -33.78 4.78 12.48
C LYS A 55 -33.31 5.77 11.41
N PHE A 56 -34.11 6.78 11.08
CA PHE A 56 -33.71 7.81 10.12
C PHE A 56 -32.52 8.64 10.61
N GLU A 57 -32.51 9.02 11.89
CA GLU A 57 -31.38 9.74 12.50
C GLU A 57 -30.10 8.89 12.49
N LYS A 58 -30.22 7.60 12.83
CA LYS A 58 -29.10 6.66 12.75
C LYS A 58 -28.55 6.53 11.31
N LEU A 59 -29.43 6.30 10.33
CA LEU A 59 -29.03 6.18 8.92
C LEU A 59 -28.41 7.48 8.38
N ARG A 60 -28.87 8.64 8.86
CA ARG A 60 -28.30 9.93 8.50
C ARG A 60 -26.89 10.08 9.07
N ALA A 61 -26.68 9.70 10.32
CA ALA A 61 -25.35 9.71 10.94
C ALA A 61 -24.38 8.75 10.23
N GLU A 62 -24.84 7.53 9.92
CA GLU A 62 -24.05 6.54 9.16
C GLU A 62 -23.69 7.05 7.76
N ASN A 63 -24.64 7.59 7.00
CA ASN A 63 -24.36 8.16 5.67
C ASN A 63 -23.39 9.35 5.74
N SER A 64 -23.51 10.19 6.77
CA SER A 64 -22.56 11.29 6.98
C SER A 64 -21.14 10.77 7.23
N GLY A 65 -21.01 9.71 8.03
CA GLY A 65 -19.72 9.06 8.29
C GLY A 65 -19.13 8.42 7.04
N LEU A 66 -19.94 7.72 6.24
CA LEU A 66 -19.52 7.12 4.97
C LEU A 66 -19.07 8.17 3.95
N THR A 67 -19.78 9.30 3.87
CA THR A 67 -19.41 10.41 2.97
C THR A 67 -18.04 10.97 3.35
N SER A 68 -17.82 11.23 4.64
CA SER A 68 -16.52 11.69 5.15
C SER A 68 -15.38 10.70 4.85
N GLN A 69 -15.62 9.39 5.01
CA GLN A 69 -14.62 8.38 4.65
C GLN A 69 -14.34 8.33 3.14
N LEU A 70 -15.36 8.47 2.30
CA LEU A 70 -15.20 8.49 0.85
C LEU A 70 -14.39 9.72 0.39
N ASP A 71 -14.66 10.89 0.99
CA ASP A 71 -13.90 12.11 0.72
C ASP A 71 -12.42 11.94 1.12
N ALA A 72 -12.17 11.37 2.30
CA ALA A 72 -10.81 11.09 2.77
C ALA A 72 -10.06 10.11 1.85
N VAL A 73 -10.71 9.03 1.39
CA VAL A 73 -10.12 8.10 0.42
C VAL A 73 -9.86 8.78 -0.92
N SER A 74 -10.77 9.64 -1.38
CA SER A 74 -10.62 10.36 -2.65
C SER A 74 -9.44 11.33 -2.60
N LEU A 75 -9.25 12.03 -1.49
CA LEU A 75 -8.08 12.89 -1.26
C LEU A 75 -6.78 12.10 -1.20
N LEU A 76 -6.79 10.94 -0.55
CA LEU A 76 -5.64 10.03 -0.52
C LEU A 76 -5.26 9.55 -1.93
N ALA A 77 -6.25 9.20 -2.76
CA ALA A 77 -6.04 8.78 -4.14
C ALA A 77 -5.43 9.90 -5.00
N ALA A 78 -5.99 11.11 -4.93
CA ALA A 78 -5.43 12.28 -5.62
C ALA A 78 -4.01 12.62 -5.15
N GLY A 79 -3.74 12.49 -3.85
CA GLY A 79 -2.40 12.61 -3.30
C GLY A 79 -1.44 11.60 -3.92
N LEU A 80 -1.82 10.32 -3.97
CA LEU A 80 -1.02 9.25 -4.55
C LEU A 80 -0.72 9.48 -6.04
N GLU A 81 -1.71 9.96 -6.82
CA GLU A 81 -1.51 10.34 -8.23
C GLU A 81 -0.48 11.46 -8.41
N SER A 82 -0.42 12.40 -7.46
CA SER A 82 0.60 13.46 -7.44
C SER A 82 1.92 13.05 -6.78
N GLY A 83 2.02 11.82 -6.27
CA GLY A 83 3.20 11.32 -5.56
C GLY A 83 3.34 11.86 -4.12
N VAL A 84 2.30 12.47 -3.56
CA VAL A 84 2.29 13.04 -2.20
C VAL A 84 1.27 12.32 -1.33
N LEU A 85 1.74 11.65 -0.29
CA LEU A 85 0.86 11.00 0.68
C LEU A 85 0.46 12.00 1.78
N ASN A 86 -0.71 12.61 1.62
CA ASN A 86 -1.25 13.56 2.60
C ASN A 86 -1.78 12.83 3.84
N PRO A 87 -1.60 13.42 5.04
CA PRO A 87 -2.17 12.86 6.26
C PRO A 87 -3.69 12.81 6.17
N VAL A 88 -4.25 11.73 6.70
CA VAL A 88 -5.70 11.54 6.81
C VAL A 88 -6.10 11.74 8.26
N GLU A 89 -7.11 12.59 8.49
CA GLU A 89 -7.68 12.79 9.82
C GLU A 89 -8.70 11.69 10.18
N GLY A 90 -8.78 11.36 11.47
CA GLY A 90 -9.75 10.40 12.01
C GLY A 90 -9.31 8.94 11.96
N ASP A 91 -10.27 8.05 12.20
CA ASP A 91 -10.08 6.59 12.17
C ASP A 91 -10.94 5.97 11.05
N GLY A 92 -10.62 4.73 10.65
CA GLY A 92 -11.36 3.97 9.67
C GLY A 92 -10.53 3.53 8.47
N ALA A 93 -11.20 3.27 7.35
CA ALA A 93 -10.56 2.70 6.17
C ALA A 93 -9.46 3.62 5.60
N ALA A 94 -9.74 4.93 5.49
CA ALA A 94 -8.79 5.91 4.94
C ALA A 94 -7.51 6.02 5.79
N ALA A 95 -7.64 6.09 7.12
CA ALA A 95 -6.49 6.15 8.03
C ALA A 95 -5.61 4.89 7.96
N ARG A 96 -6.23 3.69 7.89
CA ARG A 96 -5.50 2.42 7.71
C ARG A 96 -4.78 2.34 6.36
N LEU A 97 -5.42 2.81 5.29
CA LEU A 97 -4.79 2.89 3.97
C LEU A 97 -3.61 3.84 3.98
N HIS A 98 -3.76 5.03 4.57
CA HIS A 98 -2.66 5.97 4.75
C HIS A 98 -1.48 5.31 5.48
N ALA A 99 -1.70 4.72 6.66
CA ALA A 99 -0.64 4.08 7.43
C ALA A 99 0.08 2.96 6.65
N ALA A 100 -0.68 2.13 5.90
CA ALA A 100 -0.11 1.08 5.07
C ALA A 100 0.74 1.66 3.93
N LEU A 101 0.25 2.70 3.25
CA LEU A 101 0.98 3.38 2.18
C LEU A 101 2.25 4.07 2.69
N THR A 102 2.19 4.69 3.88
CA THR A 102 3.38 5.26 4.54
C THR A 102 4.43 4.18 4.77
N GLY A 103 4.03 3.03 5.33
CA GLY A 103 4.94 1.90 5.55
C GLY A 103 5.56 1.37 4.24
N ILE A 104 4.76 1.30 3.16
CA ILE A 104 5.25 0.91 1.83
C ILE A 104 6.27 1.93 1.31
N GLN A 105 5.99 3.23 1.43
CA GLN A 105 6.90 4.29 0.98
C GLN A 105 8.24 4.22 1.74
N GLU A 106 8.21 4.08 3.06
CA GLU A 106 9.41 3.91 3.88
C GLU A 106 10.20 2.64 3.54
N SER A 107 9.50 1.54 3.26
CA SER A 107 10.16 0.28 2.85
C SER A 107 10.81 0.41 1.46
N THR A 108 10.16 1.12 0.54
CA THR A 108 10.66 1.36 -0.82
C THR A 108 11.89 2.28 -0.78
N GLN A 109 11.87 3.31 0.07
CA GLN A 109 13.03 4.17 0.27
C GLN A 109 14.23 3.40 0.83
N ARG A 110 14.01 2.52 1.81
CA ARG A 110 15.07 1.64 2.34
C ARG A 110 15.60 0.66 1.29
N LEU A 111 14.73 0.09 0.46
CA LEU A 111 15.14 -0.78 -0.65
C LEU A 111 15.98 -0.01 -1.68
N ALA A 112 15.60 1.23 -2.01
CA ALA A 112 16.37 2.08 -2.90
C ALA A 112 17.78 2.35 -2.36
N GLN A 113 17.89 2.71 -1.08
CA GLN A 113 19.18 2.89 -0.40
C GLN A 113 20.03 1.61 -0.43
N SER A 114 19.45 0.47 -0.06
CA SER A 114 20.17 -0.81 -0.05
C SER A 114 20.62 -1.24 -1.46
N ARG A 115 19.81 -0.97 -2.50
CA ARG A 115 20.21 -1.19 -3.89
C ARG A 115 21.41 -0.32 -4.26
N ASP A 116 21.37 0.96 -3.92
CA ASP A 116 22.45 1.90 -4.29
C ASP A 116 23.76 1.52 -3.59
N GLU A 117 23.71 1.18 -2.30
CA GLU A 117 24.86 0.63 -1.56
C GLU A 117 25.40 -0.67 -2.18
N ALA A 118 24.51 -1.56 -2.64
CA ALA A 118 24.92 -2.79 -3.31
C ALA A 118 25.60 -2.53 -4.65
N VAL A 119 25.10 -1.57 -5.44
CA VAL A 119 25.72 -1.15 -6.70
C VAL A 119 27.12 -0.60 -6.45
N ASP A 120 27.28 0.27 -5.46
CA ASP A 120 28.59 0.82 -5.08
C ASP A 120 29.57 -0.28 -4.65
N LYS A 121 29.09 -1.25 -3.85
CA LYS A 121 29.90 -2.38 -3.41
C LYS A 121 30.31 -3.28 -4.58
N VAL A 122 29.43 -3.53 -5.54
CA VAL A 122 29.75 -4.30 -6.75
C VAL A 122 30.82 -3.58 -7.57
N ALA A 123 30.72 -2.26 -7.74
CA ALA A 123 31.74 -1.49 -8.45
C ALA A 123 33.11 -1.56 -7.75
N GLN A 124 33.13 -1.48 -6.41
CA GLN A 124 34.36 -1.64 -5.62
C GLN A 124 34.97 -3.04 -5.75
N LEU A 125 34.14 -4.07 -5.66
CA LEU A 125 34.60 -5.47 -5.80
C LEU A 125 35.13 -5.74 -7.20
N GLN A 126 34.49 -5.21 -8.25
CA GLN A 126 34.98 -5.35 -9.62
C GLN A 126 36.39 -4.74 -9.75
N LYS A 127 36.60 -3.54 -9.23
CA LYS A 127 37.93 -2.91 -9.22
C LYS A 127 38.98 -3.76 -8.49
N GLN A 128 38.63 -4.32 -7.33
CA GLN A 128 39.54 -5.20 -6.59
C GLN A 128 39.87 -6.49 -7.37
N VAL A 129 38.89 -7.07 -8.06
CA VAL A 129 39.12 -8.23 -8.92
C VAL A 129 40.07 -7.89 -10.06
N ASP A 130 39.86 -6.75 -10.73
CA ASP A 130 40.72 -6.31 -11.84
C ASP A 130 42.17 -6.06 -11.36
N GLU A 131 42.33 -5.43 -10.19
CA GLU A 131 43.64 -5.19 -9.57
C GLU A 131 44.34 -6.51 -9.20
N LEU A 132 43.61 -7.47 -8.62
CA LEU A 132 44.16 -8.77 -8.26
C LEU A 132 44.55 -9.60 -9.49
N LEU A 133 43.76 -9.54 -10.57
CA LEU A 133 44.08 -10.21 -11.83
C LEU A 133 45.35 -9.61 -12.45
N ALA A 134 45.45 -8.28 -12.52
CA ALA A 134 46.66 -7.62 -13.02
C ALA A 134 47.90 -7.95 -12.19
N GLN A 135 47.76 -8.03 -10.86
CA GLN A 135 48.85 -8.41 -9.98
C GLN A 135 49.25 -9.89 -10.17
N ALA A 136 48.28 -10.79 -10.35
CA ALA A 136 48.55 -12.21 -10.61
C ALA A 136 49.27 -12.41 -11.95
N GLU A 137 48.87 -11.71 -13.01
CA GLU A 137 49.54 -11.74 -14.31
C GLU A 137 50.98 -11.25 -14.23
N LYS A 138 51.23 -10.15 -13.50
CA LYS A 138 52.57 -9.62 -13.29
C LYS A 138 53.47 -10.59 -12.54
N THR A 139 52.95 -11.24 -11.50
CA THR A 139 53.69 -12.27 -10.76
C THR A 139 54.00 -13.47 -11.66
N ALA A 140 53.04 -13.95 -12.44
CA ALA A 140 53.26 -15.06 -13.36
C ALA A 140 54.32 -14.75 -14.43
N GLN A 141 54.35 -13.53 -14.96
CA GLN A 141 55.40 -13.08 -15.88
C GLN A 141 56.77 -13.06 -15.20
N ALA A 142 56.87 -12.52 -13.99
CA ALA A 142 58.11 -12.49 -13.23
C ALA A 142 58.65 -13.90 -12.92
N ASP A 143 57.77 -14.83 -12.56
CA ASP A 143 58.14 -16.23 -12.31
C ASP A 143 58.61 -16.94 -13.58
N ALA A 144 57.95 -16.70 -14.71
CA ALA A 144 58.36 -17.24 -16.01
C ALA A 144 59.73 -16.70 -16.44
N GLU A 145 59.97 -15.40 -16.30
CA GLU A 145 61.26 -14.78 -16.59
C GLU A 145 62.38 -15.30 -15.66
N ALA A 146 62.10 -15.45 -14.37
CA ALA A 146 63.06 -16.01 -13.41
C ALA A 146 63.43 -17.45 -13.77
N LYS A 147 62.46 -18.26 -14.19
CA LYS A 147 62.69 -19.62 -14.66
C LYS A 147 63.55 -19.65 -15.92
N GLU A 148 63.23 -18.81 -16.92
CA GLU A 148 64.03 -18.74 -18.16
C GLU A 148 65.47 -18.29 -17.89
N VAL A 149 65.68 -17.31 -17.00
CA VAL A 149 67.03 -16.90 -16.58
C VAL A 149 67.77 -18.05 -15.91
N SER A 150 67.10 -18.81 -15.04
CA SER A 150 67.69 -20.00 -14.40
C SER A 150 68.09 -21.05 -15.45
N ASP A 151 67.21 -21.34 -16.41
CA ASP A 151 67.48 -22.32 -17.46
C ASP A 151 68.64 -21.90 -18.37
N LEU A 152 68.78 -20.61 -18.67
CA LEU A 152 69.93 -20.08 -19.42
C LEU A 152 71.24 -20.22 -18.64
N LYS A 153 71.22 -19.93 -17.34
CA LYS A 153 72.39 -20.10 -16.46
C LYS A 153 72.85 -21.56 -16.43
N VAL A 154 71.93 -22.51 -16.28
CA VAL A 154 72.22 -23.95 -16.31
C VAL A 154 72.90 -24.37 -17.63
N LYS A 155 72.45 -23.84 -18.78
CA LYS A 155 73.09 -24.12 -20.08
C LYS A 155 74.52 -23.58 -20.16
N LEU A 156 74.76 -22.36 -19.67
CA LEU A 156 76.10 -21.77 -19.64
C LEU A 156 77.03 -22.50 -18.68
N ASP A 157 76.52 -22.90 -17.51
CA ASP A 157 77.27 -23.69 -16.53
C ASP A 157 77.67 -25.05 -17.11
N ALA A 158 76.77 -25.73 -17.84
CA ALA A 158 77.08 -26.99 -18.53
C ALA A 158 78.17 -26.84 -19.61
N ALA A 159 78.29 -25.65 -20.20
CA ALA A 159 79.35 -25.30 -21.16
C ALA A 159 80.60 -24.71 -20.51
N ASN A 160 80.67 -24.63 -19.18
CA ASN A 160 81.74 -23.98 -18.41
C ASN A 160 81.97 -22.49 -18.79
N VAL A 161 80.93 -21.79 -19.24
CA VAL A 161 81.00 -20.35 -19.55
C VAL A 161 80.76 -19.55 -18.29
N THR A 162 81.69 -18.65 -17.95
CA THR A 162 81.53 -17.75 -16.78
C THR A 162 80.64 -16.56 -17.13
N TYR A 163 79.62 -16.32 -16.30
CA TYR A 163 78.73 -15.16 -16.41
C TYR A 163 78.66 -14.36 -15.10
N ARG A 164 78.17 -13.12 -15.18
CA ARG A 164 77.92 -12.29 -13.98
C ARG A 164 76.63 -12.75 -13.30
N ALA A 165 76.63 -12.88 -11.97
CA ALA A 165 75.45 -13.32 -11.21
C ALA A 165 74.17 -12.50 -11.49
N ASN A 166 74.32 -11.19 -11.72
CA ASN A 166 73.24 -10.23 -12.02
C ASN A 166 73.17 -9.86 -13.52
N ALA A 167 73.65 -10.74 -14.42
CA ALA A 167 73.50 -10.52 -15.85
C ALA A 167 72.01 -10.48 -16.24
N SER A 168 71.64 -9.60 -17.17
CA SER A 168 70.29 -9.54 -17.71
C SER A 168 69.99 -10.78 -18.55
N LYS A 169 68.71 -11.13 -18.66
CA LYS A 169 68.20 -12.24 -19.49
C LYS A 169 68.76 -12.19 -20.91
N GLU A 170 68.74 -11.03 -21.55
CA GLU A 170 69.23 -10.84 -22.93
C GLU A 170 70.75 -11.04 -23.05
N SER A 171 71.52 -10.65 -22.02
CA SER A 171 72.97 -10.88 -22.00
C SER A 171 73.29 -12.38 -21.88
N LEU A 172 72.55 -13.10 -21.01
CA LEU A 172 72.67 -14.55 -20.88
C LEU A 172 72.25 -15.27 -22.17
N GLN A 173 71.15 -14.83 -22.80
CA GLN A 173 70.66 -15.42 -24.05
C GLN A 173 71.70 -15.28 -25.17
N LYS A 174 72.33 -14.10 -25.33
CA LYS A 174 73.38 -13.90 -26.33
C LYS A 174 74.56 -14.85 -26.15
N GLN A 175 75.01 -15.06 -24.91
CA GLN A 175 76.11 -16.01 -24.64
C GLN A 175 75.71 -17.44 -24.98
N VAL A 176 74.46 -17.83 -24.68
CA VAL A 176 73.94 -19.15 -25.08
C VAL A 176 73.86 -19.28 -26.61
N ASP A 177 73.44 -18.24 -27.32
CA ASP A 177 73.37 -18.26 -28.78
C ASP A 177 74.76 -18.32 -29.44
N GLU A 178 75.78 -17.74 -28.80
CA GLU A 178 77.18 -17.83 -29.24
C GLU A 178 77.78 -19.23 -29.07
N LEU A 179 77.31 -20.02 -28.10
CA LEU A 179 77.70 -21.43 -27.95
C LEU A 179 77.16 -22.32 -29.07
N ALA A 180 76.06 -21.92 -29.71
CA ALA A 180 75.42 -22.67 -30.78
C ALA A 180 76.00 -22.38 -32.18
N LYS A 181 77.02 -21.51 -32.28
CA LYS A 181 77.75 -21.17 -33.51
C LYS A 181 79.08 -21.92 -33.59
#